data_AF-A0A2R3IQN3-F1
#
_entry.id   AF-A0A2R3IQN3-F1
#
_cell.length_a   1.000
_cell.length_b   1.000
_cell.length_c   1.000
_cell.angle_alpha   90.00
_cell.angle_beta   90.00
_cell.angle_gamma   90.00
#
_symmetry.space_group_name_H-M   'P 1'
#
loop_
_entity.id
_entity.type
_entity.pdbx_description
1 polymer ?
#
loop_
_entity_poly.entity_id
_entity_poly.type
_entity_poly.pdbx_seq_one_letter_code
_entity_poly.pdbx_strand_id
1 'polypeptide(L)'
;MPEEREPLAQAFHQALRAAMQRLAGQDGHHWFFQPAVAASHAAEEAPARRRWQDFSRAPGSCCQSLALRVDLGCPGLDAQGRPASFGVPAQVVSRYLRRHGITPLCTGDYRVLLFLPRDAQPEHARPLVDKLLEFKRWHDEDAPLKQVIPDLLESSPLYNYLGLRELCAMIHEASLRLRLAELAAASVGTAIRGAVSPAALYGYLVNGETEWVELADLGGRVVVSLIGAGPADPPLLLPGDRVPLEPRALVDYLLALRTFGEHFPGFEPLLQGVEVDARGRHVVRCVKPAALALRLAP
;
A
#
# COMPACT_ATOMS: atom_id res chain seq x y z
N MET A 1 -19.88 29.07 9.25
CA MET A 1 -18.79 29.19 10.25
C MET A 1 -17.81 28.03 10.07
N PRO A 2 -16.78 28.13 9.21
CA PRO A 2 -15.85 27.04 8.96
C PRO A 2 -14.37 27.43 9.16
N GLU A 3 -14.00 28.04 10.30
CA GLU A 3 -12.63 28.56 10.52
C GLU A 3 -11.86 28.00 11.72
N GLU A 4 -12.37 27.02 12.47
CA GLU A 4 -11.79 26.72 13.81
C GLU A 4 -11.14 25.33 14.01
N ARG A 5 -10.81 24.54 12.98
CA ARG A 5 -10.46 23.11 13.22
C ARG A 5 -9.21 22.60 12.49
N GLU A 6 -8.10 23.33 12.64
CA GLU A 6 -6.76 22.99 12.14
C GLU A 6 -5.65 22.66 13.18
N PRO A 7 -5.84 22.66 14.51
CA PRO A 7 -4.70 22.81 15.40
C PRO A 7 -3.82 21.54 15.56
N LEU A 8 -4.37 20.32 15.47
CA LEU A 8 -3.56 19.11 15.74
C LEU A 8 -2.68 18.67 14.56
N ALA A 9 -3.21 18.60 13.34
CA ALA A 9 -2.37 18.24 12.17
C ALA A 9 -1.25 19.27 11.98
N GLN A 10 -1.56 20.56 12.19
CA GLN A 10 -0.59 21.63 12.17
C GLN A 10 0.42 21.52 13.33
N ALA A 11 -0.04 21.26 14.56
CA ALA A 11 0.85 21.03 15.71
C ALA A 11 1.76 19.81 15.49
N PHE A 12 1.27 18.75 14.87
CA PHE A 12 2.08 17.59 14.50
C PHE A 12 3.15 17.95 13.48
N HIS A 13 2.79 18.63 12.39
CA HIS A 13 3.77 19.09 11.41
C HIS A 13 4.81 20.05 12.01
N GLN A 14 4.39 20.94 12.91
CA GLN A 14 5.29 21.85 13.63
C GLN A 14 6.23 21.09 14.57
N ALA A 15 5.71 20.15 15.36
CA ALA A 15 6.50 19.32 16.26
C ALA A 15 7.50 18.44 15.50
N LEU A 16 7.09 17.88 14.35
CA LEU A 16 7.96 17.08 13.49
C LEU A 16 9.09 17.93 12.91
N ARG A 17 8.80 19.13 12.40
CA ARG A 17 9.83 20.07 11.92
C ARG A 17 10.80 20.50 13.02
N ALA A 18 10.29 20.78 14.22
CA ALA A 18 11.14 21.13 15.37
C ALA A 18 12.08 19.97 15.75
N ALA A 19 11.58 18.73 15.71
CA ALA A 19 12.40 17.55 15.92
C ALA A 19 13.48 17.40 14.83
N MET A 20 13.15 17.64 13.56
CA MET A 20 14.11 17.65 12.45
C MET A 20 15.22 18.70 12.67
N GLN A 21 14.86 19.93 13.02
CA GLN A 21 15.82 21.02 13.26
C GLN A 21 16.78 20.68 14.41
N ARG A 22 16.27 20.08 15.48
CA ARG A 22 17.09 19.64 16.61
C ARG A 22 18.08 18.54 16.22
N LEU A 23 17.64 17.57 15.41
CA LEU A 23 18.51 16.50 14.91
C LEU A 23 19.55 17.04 13.92
N ALA A 24 19.21 18.01 13.08
CA ALA A 24 20.13 18.61 12.12
C ALA A 24 21.31 19.35 12.79
N GLY A 25 21.14 19.82 14.02
CA GLY A 25 22.22 20.42 14.82
C GLY A 25 23.11 19.43 15.57
N GLN A 26 22.89 18.12 15.39
CA GLN A 26 23.62 17.05 16.07
C GLN A 26 24.39 16.20 15.04
N ASP A 27 25.68 15.96 15.29
CA ASP A 27 26.52 15.15 14.39
C ASP A 27 26.02 13.70 14.31
N GLY A 28 26.03 13.12 13.10
CA GLY A 28 25.68 11.72 12.84
C GLY A 28 24.21 11.44 12.48
N HIS A 29 23.31 12.41 12.62
CA HIS A 29 21.91 12.24 12.22
C HIS A 29 21.70 12.62 10.75
N HIS A 30 21.59 11.61 9.89
CA HIS A 30 21.50 11.75 8.43
C HIS A 30 20.09 11.57 7.85
N TRP A 31 19.10 11.22 8.67
CA TRP A 31 17.73 11.00 8.23
C TRP A 31 16.72 11.22 9.37
N PHE A 32 15.51 11.67 9.02
CA PHE A 32 14.33 11.62 9.88
C PHE A 32 13.07 11.60 9.02
N PHE A 33 11.93 11.28 9.63
CA PHE A 33 10.63 11.37 8.97
C PHE A 33 10.30 12.81 8.58
N GLN A 34 9.55 12.97 7.50
CA GLN A 34 9.12 14.27 6.98
C GLN A 34 7.60 14.29 6.86
N PRO A 35 6.94 15.45 6.96
CA PRO A 35 5.58 15.56 6.45
C PRO A 35 5.64 15.12 4.99
N ALA A 36 4.81 14.16 4.59
CA ALA A 36 4.75 13.85 3.17
C ALA A 36 4.32 15.14 2.49
N VAL A 37 5.21 15.71 1.66
CA VAL A 37 4.78 16.75 0.74
C VAL A 37 3.61 16.13 0.01
N ALA A 38 2.53 16.88 -0.19
CA ALA A 38 1.60 16.57 -1.25
C ALA A 38 2.38 16.75 -2.57
N ALA A 39 3.40 15.91 -2.80
CA ALA A 39 3.77 15.51 -4.11
C ALA A 39 2.44 15.08 -4.67
N SER A 40 1.94 15.91 -5.57
CA SER A 40 1.04 15.51 -6.60
C SER A 40 1.59 14.20 -7.15
N HIS A 41 1.20 13.08 -6.55
CA HIS A 41 0.63 12.06 -7.37
C HIS A 41 -0.62 12.72 -7.97
N ALA A 42 -0.36 13.53 -9.00
CA ALA A 42 -0.96 13.33 -10.29
C ALA A 42 -0.81 11.84 -10.65
N ALA A 43 -1.46 10.95 -9.89
CA ALA A 43 -2.36 10.02 -10.51
C ALA A 43 -3.52 10.88 -11.00
N GLU A 44 -3.25 11.65 -12.07
CA GLU A 44 -4.26 11.95 -13.05
C GLU A 44 -4.78 10.59 -13.50
N GLU A 45 -5.80 10.16 -12.76
CA GLU A 45 -6.92 9.41 -13.28
C GLU A 45 -6.57 8.10 -14.00
N ALA A 46 -6.02 7.16 -13.22
CA ALA A 46 -6.03 5.75 -13.59
C ALA A 46 -7.44 5.33 -14.09
N PRO A 47 -7.58 4.58 -15.20
CA PRO A 47 -8.89 4.28 -15.78
C PRO A 47 -9.85 3.56 -14.82
N ALA A 48 -9.33 2.61 -14.02
CA ALA A 48 -10.09 1.93 -12.97
C ALA A 48 -10.53 2.91 -11.88
N ARG A 49 -9.67 3.87 -11.52
CA ARG A 49 -9.98 4.92 -10.54
C ARG A 49 -11.01 5.91 -11.08
N ARG A 50 -10.98 6.32 -12.37
CA ARG A 50 -12.06 7.13 -12.97
C ARG A 50 -13.39 6.40 -12.90
N ARG A 51 -13.45 5.15 -13.39
CA ARG A 51 -14.68 4.34 -13.37
C ARG A 51 -15.21 4.13 -11.95
N TRP A 52 -14.34 3.90 -10.99
CA TRP A 52 -14.70 3.81 -9.57
C TRP A 52 -15.15 5.16 -9.00
N GLN A 53 -14.46 6.25 -9.34
CA GLN A 53 -14.81 7.60 -8.90
C GLN A 53 -16.14 8.05 -9.48
N ASP A 54 -16.42 7.76 -10.75
CA ASP A 54 -17.70 8.01 -11.42
C ASP A 54 -18.84 7.26 -10.73
N PHE A 55 -18.59 6.04 -10.24
CA PHE A 55 -19.53 5.31 -9.38
C PHE A 55 -19.74 6.01 -8.02
N SER A 56 -18.68 6.52 -7.40
CA SER A 56 -18.73 7.20 -6.09
C SER A 56 -19.20 8.66 -6.13
N ARG A 57 -19.28 9.28 -7.31
CA ARG A 57 -19.69 10.68 -7.56
C ARG A 57 -21.21 10.86 -7.69
N ALA A 58 -22.00 9.87 -7.28
CA ALA A 58 -23.45 10.03 -7.16
C ALA A 58 -23.79 11.26 -6.27
N PRO A 59 -24.89 12.00 -6.56
CA PRO A 59 -25.22 13.24 -5.86
C PRO A 59 -25.29 13.02 -4.33
N GLY A 60 -24.43 13.70 -3.57
CA GLY A 60 -24.32 13.57 -2.11
C GLY A 60 -22.94 13.20 -1.56
N SER A 61 -21.90 13.04 -2.40
CA SER A 61 -20.56 12.62 -1.93
C SER A 61 -19.87 13.68 -1.05
N CYS A 62 -19.65 13.35 0.23
CA CYS A 62 -19.09 14.20 1.28
C CYS A 62 -17.55 14.38 1.19
N CYS A 63 -16.96 14.40 0.00
CA CYS A 63 -15.51 14.52 -0.18
C CYS A 63 -15.03 15.97 -0.01
N GLN A 64 -15.36 16.59 1.12
CA GLN A 64 -14.67 17.79 1.60
C GLN A 64 -13.43 17.35 2.38
N SER A 65 -12.34 18.09 2.19
CA SER A 65 -11.03 17.94 2.84
C SER A 65 -11.09 17.26 4.20
N LEU A 66 -10.47 16.08 4.31
CA LEU A 66 -10.26 15.42 5.60
C LEU A 66 -9.15 16.16 6.36
N ALA A 67 -9.49 17.31 6.96
CA ALA A 67 -8.62 18.13 7.83
C ALA A 67 -8.07 17.36 9.07
N LEU A 68 -8.45 16.10 9.22
CA LEU A 68 -8.05 15.16 10.25
C LEU A 68 -6.98 14.15 9.77
N ARG A 69 -6.40 14.37 8.59
CA ARG A 69 -5.45 13.47 7.94
C ARG A 69 -4.02 13.98 8.11
N VAL A 70 -3.11 13.10 8.55
CA VAL A 70 -1.67 13.35 8.58
C VAL A 70 -0.95 12.31 7.74
N ASP A 71 -0.19 12.75 6.73
CA ASP A 71 0.68 11.88 5.94
C ASP A 71 2.13 12.01 6.41
N LEU A 72 2.68 10.91 6.91
CA LEU A 72 4.08 10.80 7.32
C LEU A 72 4.89 10.17 6.18
N GLY A 73 5.87 10.91 5.66
CA GLY A 73 6.86 10.42 4.71
C GLY A 73 8.04 9.76 5.44
N CYS A 74 8.32 8.52 5.06
CA CYS A 74 9.51 7.79 5.48
C CYS A 74 10.62 7.97 4.43
N PRO A 75 11.91 7.95 4.82
CA PRO A 75 13.00 7.91 3.85
C PRO A 75 12.89 6.69 2.93
N GLY A 76 13.31 6.82 1.68
CA GLY A 76 13.29 5.74 0.70
C GLY A 76 13.02 6.20 -0.72
N LEU A 77 12.51 7.43 -0.88
CA LEU A 77 12.34 8.10 -2.17
C LEU A 77 13.16 9.39 -2.20
N ASP A 78 13.70 9.74 -3.36
CA ASP A 78 14.32 11.03 -3.62
C ASP A 78 13.26 12.13 -3.84
N ALA A 79 13.71 13.37 -4.05
CA ALA A 79 12.81 14.51 -4.27
C ALA A 79 11.94 14.38 -5.54
N GLN A 80 12.29 13.48 -6.45
CA GLN A 80 11.55 13.17 -7.67
C GLN A 80 10.63 11.95 -7.50
N GLY A 81 10.58 11.34 -6.30
CA GLY A 81 9.79 10.15 -6.03
C GLY A 81 10.42 8.86 -6.54
N ARG A 82 11.70 8.87 -6.93
CA ARG A 82 12.43 7.65 -7.34
C ARG A 82 13.05 6.99 -6.13
N PRO A 83 13.21 5.67 -6.12
CA PRO A 83 13.83 4.99 -4.99
C PRO A 83 15.26 5.46 -4.71
N ALA A 84 15.55 5.78 -3.45
CA ALA A 84 16.88 6.16 -2.97
C ALA A 84 17.74 4.93 -2.67
N SER A 85 19.01 5.13 -2.29
CA SER A 85 19.90 4.05 -1.83
C SER A 85 19.67 3.64 -0.38
N PHE A 86 19.04 4.51 0.41
CA PHE A 86 18.66 4.28 1.80
C PHE A 86 17.15 4.41 1.93
N GLY A 87 16.52 3.49 2.67
CA GLY A 87 15.10 3.52 2.92
C GLY A 87 14.70 2.90 4.25
N VAL A 88 13.64 3.47 4.82
CA VAL A 88 12.95 2.98 6.00
C VAL A 88 11.52 2.66 5.58
N PRO A 89 11.22 1.39 5.28
CA PRO A 89 9.90 1.00 4.77
C PRO A 89 8.79 1.33 5.77
N ALA A 90 7.73 1.98 5.28
CA ALA A 90 6.62 2.44 6.11
C ALA A 90 5.87 1.27 6.77
N GLN A 91 5.89 0.08 6.20
CA GLN A 91 5.31 -1.12 6.83
C GLN A 91 6.00 -1.52 8.15
N VAL A 92 7.32 -1.35 8.26
CA VAL A 92 8.06 -1.60 9.51
C VAL A 92 7.68 -0.55 10.55
N VAL A 93 7.63 0.71 10.13
CA VAL A 93 7.23 1.85 10.97
C VAL A 93 5.80 1.67 11.48
N SER A 94 4.87 1.31 10.59
CA SER A 94 3.47 1.06 10.93
C SER A 94 3.31 -0.06 11.95
N ARG A 95 4.08 -1.13 11.84
CA ARG A 95 4.03 -2.24 12.80
C ARG A 95 4.56 -1.81 14.18
N TYR A 96 5.65 -1.07 14.22
CA TYR A 96 6.15 -0.45 15.45
C TYR A 96 5.12 0.51 16.08
N LEU A 97 4.49 1.38 15.29
CA LEU A 97 3.47 2.30 15.79
C LEU A 97 2.26 1.57 16.39
N ARG A 98 1.79 0.49 15.75
CA ARG A 98 0.67 -0.33 16.25
C ARG A 98 0.96 -0.91 17.64
N ARG A 99 2.18 -1.39 17.87
CA ARG A 99 2.62 -1.88 19.19
C ARG A 99 2.54 -0.80 20.27
N HIS A 100 2.71 0.47 19.89
CA HIS A 100 2.57 1.61 20.79
C HIS A 100 1.15 2.21 20.81
N GLY A 101 0.14 1.47 20.35
CA GLY A 101 -1.26 1.90 20.37
C GLY A 101 -1.64 2.90 19.28
N ILE A 102 -0.74 3.18 18.34
CA ILE A 102 -0.95 4.14 17.25
C ILE A 102 -1.24 3.33 15.99
N THR A 103 -2.51 3.35 15.55
CA THR A 103 -2.94 2.57 14.39
C THR A 103 -2.98 3.43 13.12
N PRO A 104 -2.11 3.19 12.14
CA PRO A 104 -2.23 3.84 10.84
C PRO A 104 -3.52 3.47 10.14
N LEU A 105 -4.14 4.47 9.50
CA LEU A 105 -5.30 4.28 8.63
C LEU A 105 -4.91 3.56 7.35
N CYS A 106 -3.79 3.96 6.75
CA CYS A 106 -3.25 3.36 5.53
C CYS A 106 -1.72 3.36 5.60
N THR A 107 -1.09 2.37 4.98
CA THR A 107 0.36 2.23 4.88
C THR A 107 0.69 1.91 3.43
N GLY A 108 1.49 2.75 2.79
CA GLY A 108 2.13 2.43 1.51
C GLY A 108 3.59 2.05 1.72
N ASP A 109 4.40 2.08 0.65
CA ASP A 109 5.81 1.67 0.70
C ASP A 109 6.67 2.56 1.62
N TYR A 110 6.54 3.88 1.48
CA TYR A 110 7.28 4.89 2.27
C TYR A 110 6.37 5.98 2.82
N ARG A 111 5.07 5.72 2.91
CA ARG A 111 4.09 6.66 3.47
C ARG A 111 3.21 5.98 4.50
N VAL A 112 3.11 6.57 5.68
CA VAL A 112 2.16 6.17 6.72
C VAL A 112 1.08 7.23 6.81
N LEU A 113 -0.17 6.83 6.65
CA LEU A 113 -1.31 7.70 6.81
C LEU A 113 -1.94 7.51 8.19
N LEU A 114 -1.99 8.59 8.95
CA LEU A 114 -2.60 8.64 10.27
C LEU A 114 -3.93 9.40 10.19
N PHE A 115 -4.96 8.83 10.81
CA PHE A 115 -6.22 9.52 11.03
C PHE A 115 -6.28 10.02 12.46
N LEU A 116 -6.52 11.33 12.60
CA LEU A 116 -6.65 11.97 13.90
C LEU A 116 -8.14 12.05 14.24
N PRO A 117 -8.58 11.52 15.39
CA PRO A 117 -9.98 11.62 15.77
C PRO A 117 -10.33 13.09 16.07
N ARG A 118 -11.63 13.42 15.94
CA ARG A 118 -12.11 14.81 15.98
C ARG A 118 -11.84 15.50 17.32
N ASP A 119 -11.81 14.74 18.39
CA ASP A 119 -11.58 15.15 19.78
C ASP A 119 -10.10 15.23 20.16
N ALA A 120 -9.18 14.89 19.23
CA ALA A 120 -7.76 14.92 19.51
C ALA A 120 -7.23 16.35 19.69
N GLN A 121 -6.52 16.56 20.80
CA GLN A 121 -5.93 17.85 21.19
C GLN A 121 -4.50 17.99 20.68
N PRO A 122 -4.00 19.22 20.42
CA PRO A 122 -2.63 19.49 19.96
C PRO A 122 -1.54 18.81 20.80
N GLU A 123 -1.71 18.66 22.11
CA GLU A 123 -0.76 17.94 22.97
C GLU A 123 -0.55 16.47 22.58
N HIS A 124 -1.52 15.83 21.91
CA HIS A 124 -1.40 14.45 21.43
C HIS A 124 -0.38 14.30 20.28
N ALA A 125 0.02 15.40 19.63
CA ALA A 125 1.07 15.36 18.62
C ALA A 125 2.44 14.97 19.21
N ARG A 126 2.72 15.38 20.45
CA ARG A 126 4.05 15.24 21.04
C ARG A 126 4.42 13.77 21.32
N PRO A 127 3.57 12.95 21.95
CA PRO A 127 3.84 11.52 22.13
C PRO A 127 4.10 10.78 20.81
N LEU A 128 3.39 11.13 19.73
CA LEU A 128 3.61 10.54 18.41
C LEU A 128 5.01 10.87 17.87
N VAL A 129 5.45 12.13 17.95
CA VAL A 129 6.81 12.53 17.55
C VAL A 129 7.88 11.88 18.43
N ASP A 130 7.64 11.78 19.74
CA ASP A 130 8.57 11.10 20.65
C ASP A 130 8.72 9.61 20.28
N LYS A 131 7.65 8.94 19.84
CA LYS A 131 7.72 7.56 19.34
C LYS A 131 8.50 7.42 18.04
N LEU A 132 8.42 8.39 17.14
CA LEU A 132 9.22 8.42 15.91
C LEU A 132 10.71 8.67 16.21
N LEU A 133 11.03 9.52 17.19
CA LEU A 133 12.39 9.72 17.68
C LEU A 133 12.95 8.44 18.32
N GLU A 134 12.14 7.75 19.11
CA GLU A 134 12.50 6.45 19.68
C GLU A 134 12.75 5.40 18.59
N PHE A 135 11.88 5.30 17.58
CA PHE A 135 12.10 4.42 16.43
C PHE A 135 13.43 4.69 15.75
N LYS A 136 13.73 5.98 15.49
CA LYS A 136 15.01 6.38 14.88
C LYS A 136 16.19 5.92 15.73
N ARG A 137 16.15 6.09 17.05
CA ARG A 137 17.22 5.64 17.95
C ARG A 137 17.42 4.14 17.84
N TRP A 138 16.34 3.35 17.94
CA TRP A 138 16.41 1.89 17.80
C TRP A 138 16.96 1.46 16.44
N HIS A 139 16.64 2.19 15.37
CA HIS A 139 17.17 1.92 14.03
C HIS A 139 18.67 2.28 13.94
N ASP A 140 19.06 3.45 14.43
CA ASP A 140 20.46 3.88 14.40
C ASP A 140 21.37 2.97 15.26
N GLU A 141 20.83 2.38 16.34
CA GLU A 141 21.51 1.40 17.19
C GLU A 141 21.41 -0.05 16.68
N ASP A 142 20.64 -0.30 15.61
CA ASP A 142 20.32 -1.64 15.10
C ASP A 142 19.74 -2.58 16.13
N ALA A 143 18.85 -2.06 16.97
CA ALA A 143 18.36 -2.80 18.10
C ALA A 143 17.68 -4.11 17.67
N PRO A 144 17.89 -5.20 18.43
CA PRO A 144 17.31 -6.49 18.09
C PRO A 144 15.78 -6.42 17.92
N LEU A 145 15.23 -7.04 16.88
CA LEU A 145 13.79 -7.00 16.60
C LEU A 145 12.94 -7.50 17.79
N LYS A 146 13.45 -8.46 18.57
CA LYS A 146 12.78 -8.94 19.80
C LYS A 146 12.50 -7.84 20.85
N GLN A 147 13.26 -6.75 20.83
CA GLN A 147 13.04 -5.60 21.72
C GLN A 147 12.04 -4.61 21.11
N VAL A 148 12.15 -4.38 19.79
CA VAL A 148 11.40 -3.34 19.08
C VAL A 148 10.03 -3.82 18.61
N ILE A 149 9.96 -4.98 17.94
CA ILE A 149 8.76 -5.56 17.31
C ILE A 149 8.72 -7.08 17.60
N PRO A 150 8.54 -7.52 18.87
CA PRO A 150 8.59 -8.93 19.25
C PRO A 150 7.49 -9.80 18.62
N ASP A 151 6.33 -9.23 18.29
CA ASP A 151 5.23 -9.96 17.63
C ASP A 151 5.61 -10.43 16.21
N LEU A 152 6.60 -9.78 15.57
CA LEU A 152 7.10 -10.20 14.27
C LEU A 152 7.83 -11.56 14.34
N LEU A 153 8.37 -11.93 15.50
CA LEU A 153 9.08 -13.21 15.67
C LEU A 153 8.16 -14.43 15.53
N GLU A 154 6.86 -14.25 15.73
CA GLU A 154 5.86 -15.30 15.49
C GLU A 154 5.70 -15.60 13.99
N SER A 155 6.02 -14.62 13.12
CA SER A 155 5.90 -14.77 11.67
C SER A 155 7.06 -15.56 11.06
N SER A 156 8.27 -15.46 11.61
CA SER A 156 9.42 -16.25 11.14
C SER A 156 10.54 -16.32 12.19
N PRO A 157 11.17 -17.50 12.41
CA PRO A 157 12.33 -17.64 13.29
C PRO A 157 13.53 -16.76 12.88
N LEU A 158 13.65 -16.40 11.59
CA LEU A 158 14.75 -15.59 11.07
C LEU A 158 14.84 -14.23 11.77
N TYR A 159 13.71 -13.66 12.17
CA TYR A 159 13.66 -12.35 12.85
C TYR A 159 14.28 -12.35 14.25
N ASN A 160 14.61 -13.52 14.83
CA ASN A 160 15.33 -13.59 16.10
C ASN A 160 16.78 -13.09 16.00
N TYR A 161 17.35 -13.08 14.79
CA TYR A 161 18.76 -12.81 14.55
C TYR A 161 19.00 -11.48 13.83
N LEU A 162 17.95 -10.68 13.60
CA LEU A 162 18.04 -9.43 12.86
C LEU A 162 17.89 -8.21 13.78
N GLY A 163 18.61 -7.15 13.42
CA GLY A 163 18.38 -5.80 13.93
C GLY A 163 17.31 -5.03 13.15
N LEU A 164 16.81 -3.95 13.73
CA LEU A 164 15.79 -3.10 13.09
C LEU A 164 16.28 -2.46 11.78
N ARG A 165 17.53 -1.99 11.74
CA ARG A 165 18.08 -1.35 10.54
C ARG A 165 18.37 -2.38 9.46
N GLU A 166 18.89 -3.54 9.83
CA GLU A 166 19.07 -4.66 8.90
C GLU A 166 17.74 -5.04 8.24
N LEU A 167 16.65 -5.19 9.02
CA LEU A 167 15.33 -5.48 8.46
C LEU A 167 14.86 -4.40 7.46
N CYS A 168 14.99 -3.12 7.82
CA CYS A 168 14.64 -2.01 6.94
C CYS A 168 15.43 -2.06 5.63
N ALA A 169 16.75 -2.30 5.71
CA ALA A 169 17.62 -2.40 4.55
C ALA A 169 17.25 -3.59 3.66
N MET A 170 17.01 -4.77 4.24
CA MET A 170 16.61 -5.97 3.50
C MET A 170 15.31 -5.76 2.73
N ILE A 171 14.29 -5.21 3.39
CA ILE A 171 13.00 -4.92 2.75
C ILE A 171 13.19 -3.88 1.65
N HIS A 172 13.91 -2.79 1.91
CA HIS A 172 14.17 -1.74 0.93
C HIS A 172 14.87 -2.29 -0.31
N GLU A 173 15.94 -3.07 -0.13
CA GLU A 173 16.70 -3.68 -1.22
C GLU A 173 15.84 -4.68 -2.02
N ALA A 174 15.00 -5.47 -1.36
CA ALA A 174 14.08 -6.37 -2.05
C ALA A 174 13.06 -5.60 -2.89
N SER A 175 12.49 -4.51 -2.37
CA SER A 175 11.57 -3.66 -3.13
C SER A 175 12.22 -3.06 -4.37
N LEU A 176 13.51 -2.69 -4.29
CA LEU A 176 14.31 -2.24 -5.45
C LEU A 176 14.53 -3.36 -6.47
N ARG A 177 14.99 -4.53 -6.01
CA ARG A 177 15.25 -5.71 -6.86
C ARG A 177 14.00 -6.17 -7.60
N LEU A 178 12.86 -6.18 -6.92
CA LEU A 178 11.56 -6.55 -7.47
C LEU A 178 10.91 -5.42 -8.30
N ARG A 179 11.53 -4.23 -8.36
CA ARG A 179 11.04 -3.06 -9.11
C ARG A 179 9.60 -2.69 -8.75
N LEU A 180 9.22 -2.82 -7.47
CA LEU A 180 7.83 -2.69 -7.03
C LEU A 180 7.21 -1.34 -7.41
N ALA A 181 7.91 -0.24 -7.16
CA ALA A 181 7.42 1.11 -7.49
C ALA A 181 7.23 1.33 -9.00
N GLU A 182 8.13 0.80 -9.82
CA GLU A 182 8.06 0.92 -11.27
C GLU A 182 6.91 0.07 -11.84
N LEU A 183 6.78 -1.17 -11.38
CA LEU A 183 5.70 -2.07 -11.77
C LEU A 183 4.35 -1.55 -11.30
N ALA A 184 4.26 -0.99 -10.09
CA ALA A 184 3.05 -0.33 -9.59
C ALA A 184 2.64 0.81 -10.54
N ALA A 185 3.56 1.73 -10.85
CA ALA A 185 3.28 2.84 -11.77
C ALA A 185 2.86 2.37 -13.18
N ALA A 186 3.54 1.37 -13.72
CA ALA A 186 3.24 0.79 -15.04
C ALA A 186 1.88 0.05 -15.04
N SER A 187 1.53 -0.64 -13.95
CA SER A 187 0.23 -1.29 -13.80
C SER A 187 -0.92 -0.29 -13.81
N VAL A 188 -0.75 0.87 -13.16
CA VAL A 188 -1.73 1.96 -13.13
C VAL A 188 -1.93 2.59 -14.51
N GLY A 189 -0.85 2.68 -15.30
CA GLY A 189 -0.88 3.16 -16.68
C GLY A 189 -1.45 2.16 -17.70
N THR A 190 -1.72 0.92 -17.29
CA THR A 190 -2.21 -0.13 -18.19
C THR A 190 -3.67 0.12 -18.57
N ALA A 191 -3.95 0.20 -19.87
CA ALA A 191 -5.30 0.39 -20.37
C ALA A 191 -6.15 -0.89 -20.20
N ILE A 192 -7.15 -0.84 -19.33
CA ILE A 192 -8.05 -1.96 -19.04
C ILE A 192 -9.37 -1.78 -19.77
N ARG A 193 -9.84 -2.84 -20.44
CA ARG A 193 -11.14 -2.86 -21.12
C ARG A 193 -12.15 -3.66 -20.31
N GLY A 194 -13.30 -3.04 -19.99
CA GLY A 194 -14.45 -3.77 -19.47
C GLY A 194 -15.04 -4.67 -20.56
N ALA A 195 -14.93 -5.99 -20.41
CA ALA A 195 -15.40 -6.96 -21.40
C ALA A 195 -16.81 -7.46 -21.10
N VAL A 196 -17.16 -7.53 -19.81
CA VAL A 196 -18.46 -8.04 -19.35
C VAL A 196 -19.00 -7.08 -18.30
N SER A 197 -20.31 -6.77 -18.37
CA SER A 197 -20.93 -5.94 -17.32
C SER A 197 -21.03 -6.73 -16.00
N PRO A 198 -20.99 -6.06 -14.83
CA PRO A 198 -21.16 -6.75 -13.55
C PRO A 198 -22.44 -7.59 -13.46
N ALA A 199 -23.54 -7.15 -14.09
CA ALA A 199 -24.79 -7.89 -14.14
C ALA A 199 -24.66 -9.20 -14.95
N ALA A 200 -24.02 -9.15 -16.12
CA ALA A 200 -23.78 -10.35 -16.93
C ALA A 200 -22.79 -11.31 -16.25
N LEU A 201 -21.80 -10.77 -15.53
CA LEU A 201 -20.81 -11.53 -14.77
C LEU A 201 -21.45 -12.43 -13.72
N TYR A 202 -22.51 -11.95 -13.06
CA TYR A 202 -23.27 -12.74 -12.10
C TYR A 202 -23.87 -14.01 -12.73
N GLY A 203 -24.33 -13.92 -13.99
CA GLY A 203 -24.82 -15.09 -14.74
C GLY A 203 -23.75 -16.17 -14.92
N TYR A 204 -22.52 -15.80 -15.26
CA TYR A 204 -21.40 -16.75 -15.35
C TYR A 204 -21.07 -17.39 -13.99
N LEU A 205 -21.19 -16.62 -12.90
CA LEU A 205 -20.92 -17.12 -11.55
C LEU A 205 -21.95 -18.18 -11.13
N VAL A 206 -23.25 -17.89 -11.27
CA VAL A 206 -24.35 -18.79 -10.87
C VAL A 206 -24.39 -20.06 -11.74
N ASN A 207 -24.05 -19.96 -13.02
CA ASN A 207 -24.05 -21.11 -13.94
C ASN A 207 -22.80 -21.99 -13.86
N GLY A 208 -21.86 -21.71 -12.94
CA GLY A 208 -20.62 -22.51 -12.82
C GLY A 208 -19.67 -22.33 -14.01
N GLU A 209 -19.78 -21.22 -14.74
CA GLU A 209 -19.00 -20.92 -15.94
C GLU A 209 -17.72 -20.12 -15.63
N THR A 210 -17.19 -20.34 -14.43
CA THR A 210 -15.97 -19.70 -13.92
C THR A 210 -14.96 -20.76 -13.53
N GLU A 211 -13.69 -20.39 -13.54
CA GLU A 211 -12.57 -21.26 -13.18
C GLU A 211 -11.49 -20.49 -12.44
N TRP A 212 -10.65 -21.21 -11.69
CA TRP A 212 -9.49 -20.64 -11.02
C TRP A 212 -8.30 -20.63 -11.96
N VAL A 213 -7.65 -19.48 -12.07
CA VAL A 213 -6.52 -19.24 -12.98
C VAL A 213 -5.35 -18.72 -12.16
N GLU A 214 -4.16 -19.27 -12.42
CA GLU A 214 -2.94 -18.81 -11.75
C GLU A 214 -2.57 -17.39 -12.19
N LEU A 215 -1.98 -16.59 -11.28
CA LEU A 215 -1.61 -15.20 -11.57
C LEU A 215 -0.80 -15.05 -12.86
N ALA A 216 0.13 -15.98 -13.13
CA ALA A 216 0.98 -15.94 -14.31
C ALA A 216 0.20 -16.04 -15.64
N ASP A 217 -0.98 -16.67 -15.61
CA ASP A 217 -1.81 -16.98 -16.78
C ASP A 217 -3.02 -16.05 -16.91
N LEU A 218 -3.03 -14.92 -16.19
CA LEU A 218 -4.15 -13.98 -16.22
C LEU A 218 -4.28 -13.19 -17.52
N GLY A 219 -3.22 -13.13 -18.34
CA GLY A 219 -3.25 -12.42 -19.61
C GLY A 219 -4.45 -12.83 -20.49
N GLY A 220 -5.27 -11.85 -20.87
CA GLY A 220 -6.45 -12.06 -21.72
C GLY A 220 -7.68 -12.61 -21.02
N ARG A 221 -7.63 -12.90 -19.71
CA ARG A 221 -8.75 -13.45 -18.92
C ARG A 221 -9.69 -12.35 -18.43
N VAL A 222 -10.95 -12.69 -18.17
CA VAL A 222 -11.95 -11.79 -17.57
C VAL A 222 -12.11 -12.13 -16.10
N VAL A 223 -11.79 -11.19 -15.21
CA VAL A 223 -11.84 -11.42 -13.76
C VAL A 223 -13.26 -11.35 -13.22
N VAL A 224 -13.56 -12.20 -12.24
CA VAL A 224 -14.88 -12.28 -11.61
C VAL A 224 -14.95 -11.43 -10.33
N SER A 225 -13.81 -11.27 -9.65
CA SER A 225 -13.64 -10.48 -8.44
C SER A 225 -12.91 -9.17 -8.73
N LEU A 226 -13.04 -8.22 -7.79
CA LEU A 226 -12.16 -7.06 -7.72
C LEU A 226 -10.76 -7.53 -7.35
N ILE A 227 -9.74 -7.00 -8.04
CA ILE A 227 -8.33 -7.24 -7.71
C ILE A 227 -7.70 -5.94 -7.23
N GLY A 228 -7.05 -5.97 -6.06
CA GLY A 228 -6.39 -4.81 -5.46
C GLY A 228 -5.19 -5.22 -4.60
N ALA A 229 -4.21 -4.32 -4.46
CA ALA A 229 -2.97 -4.56 -3.71
C ALA A 229 -3.00 -4.05 -2.26
N GLY A 230 -4.17 -3.61 -1.77
CA GLY A 230 -4.34 -3.11 -0.43
C GLY A 230 -5.75 -2.55 -0.21
N PRO A 231 -6.17 -2.36 1.05
CA PRO A 231 -7.54 -1.92 1.36
C PRO A 231 -7.81 -0.45 1.04
N ALA A 232 -6.76 0.38 0.95
CA ALA A 232 -6.85 1.81 0.70
C ALA A 232 -6.36 2.21 -0.70
N ASP A 233 -5.84 1.26 -1.46
CA ASP A 233 -5.38 1.51 -2.82
C ASP A 233 -6.55 1.40 -3.80
N PRO A 234 -6.53 2.19 -4.89
CA PRO A 234 -7.48 1.99 -5.98
C PRO A 234 -7.41 0.54 -6.49
N PRO A 235 -8.54 -0.06 -6.86
CA PRO A 235 -8.53 -1.40 -7.44
C PRO A 235 -7.71 -1.39 -8.74
N LEU A 236 -6.92 -2.45 -8.93
CA LEU A 236 -6.17 -2.70 -10.14
C LEU A 236 -7.08 -3.23 -11.25
N LEU A 237 -8.05 -4.08 -10.90
CA LEU A 237 -9.05 -4.61 -11.83
C LEU A 237 -10.43 -4.60 -11.18
N LEU A 238 -11.46 -4.25 -11.95
CA LEU A 238 -12.86 -4.37 -11.54
C LEU A 238 -13.46 -5.69 -12.07
N PRO A 239 -14.49 -6.23 -11.41
CA PRO A 239 -15.23 -7.38 -11.94
C PRO A 239 -15.69 -7.15 -13.38
N GLY A 240 -15.41 -8.11 -14.27
CA GLY A 240 -15.75 -8.03 -15.69
C GLY A 240 -14.70 -7.35 -16.57
N ASP A 241 -13.62 -6.82 -15.97
CA ASP A 241 -12.47 -6.33 -16.71
C ASP A 241 -11.69 -7.48 -17.35
N ARG A 242 -11.22 -7.26 -18.57
CA ARG A 242 -10.30 -8.17 -19.25
C ARG A 242 -8.87 -7.72 -19.01
N VAL A 243 -8.07 -8.61 -18.43
CA VAL A 243 -6.64 -8.39 -18.23
C VAL A 243 -5.97 -8.32 -19.59
N PRO A 244 -5.20 -7.27 -19.91
CA PRO A 244 -4.45 -7.20 -21.15
C PRO A 244 -3.44 -8.35 -21.27
N LEU A 245 -3.20 -8.82 -22.50
CA LEU A 245 -2.08 -9.72 -22.78
C LEU A 245 -0.76 -8.96 -22.70
N GLU A 246 -0.73 -7.74 -23.23
CA GLU A 246 0.37 -6.80 -23.14
C GLU A 246 -0.18 -5.37 -22.90
N PRO A 247 0.55 -4.52 -22.14
CA PRO A 247 1.77 -4.85 -21.40
C PRO A 247 1.50 -5.78 -20.20
N ARG A 248 2.40 -6.72 -19.90
CA ARG A 248 2.29 -7.62 -18.72
C ARG A 248 2.53 -6.96 -17.36
N ALA A 249 2.77 -5.65 -17.32
CA ALA A 249 3.11 -4.90 -16.11
C ALA A 249 2.18 -5.17 -14.90
N LEU A 250 0.87 -5.29 -15.12
CA LEU A 250 -0.08 -5.61 -14.05
C LEU A 250 0.14 -7.02 -13.47
N VAL A 251 0.34 -8.01 -14.33
CA VAL A 251 0.60 -9.40 -13.91
C VAL A 251 1.96 -9.48 -13.21
N ASP A 252 2.98 -8.86 -13.80
CA ASP A 252 4.33 -8.84 -13.23
C ASP A 252 4.36 -8.12 -11.87
N TYR A 253 3.57 -7.06 -11.68
CA TYR A 253 3.39 -6.41 -10.39
C TYR A 253 2.80 -7.34 -9.34
N LEU A 254 1.70 -8.06 -9.66
CA LEU A 254 1.09 -9.01 -8.73
C LEU A 254 2.04 -10.16 -8.37
N LEU A 255 2.82 -10.67 -9.34
CA LEU A 255 3.84 -11.70 -9.11
C LEU A 255 5.00 -11.17 -8.25
N ALA A 256 5.39 -9.92 -8.43
CA ALA A 256 6.42 -9.27 -7.62
C ALA A 256 5.95 -9.09 -6.16
N LEU A 257 4.70 -8.68 -5.94
CA LEU A 257 4.10 -8.59 -4.60
C LEU A 257 4.00 -9.95 -3.91
N ARG A 258 3.60 -10.99 -4.65
CA ARG A 258 3.63 -12.37 -4.16
C ARG A 258 5.04 -12.74 -3.71
N THR A 259 6.03 -12.55 -4.58
CA THR A 259 7.42 -12.90 -4.30
C THR A 259 7.92 -12.13 -3.08
N PHE A 260 7.56 -10.85 -2.95
CA PHE A 260 7.87 -10.05 -1.77
C PHE A 260 7.30 -10.68 -0.49
N GLY A 261 6.01 -11.04 -0.47
CA GLY A 261 5.36 -11.66 0.69
C GLY A 261 5.99 -13.00 1.10
N GLU A 262 6.42 -13.81 0.13
CA GLU A 262 7.12 -15.08 0.40
C GLU A 262 8.48 -14.87 1.10
N HIS A 263 9.17 -13.76 0.84
CA HIS A 263 10.48 -13.45 1.44
C HIS A 263 10.37 -12.76 2.81
N PHE A 264 9.26 -12.09 3.09
CA PHE A 264 9.07 -11.32 4.33
C PHE A 264 7.77 -11.71 5.05
N PRO A 265 7.75 -12.87 5.74
CA PRO A 265 6.60 -13.28 6.55
C PRO A 265 6.19 -12.22 7.57
N GLY A 266 4.90 -11.90 7.65
CA GLY A 266 4.38 -10.79 8.45
C GLY A 266 4.39 -9.42 7.76
N PHE A 267 4.89 -9.33 6.53
CA PHE A 267 4.79 -8.15 5.66
C PHE A 267 4.12 -8.48 4.32
N GLU A 268 3.31 -9.54 4.28
CA GLU A 268 2.61 -9.97 3.07
C GLU A 268 1.67 -8.85 2.58
N PRO A 269 1.76 -8.45 1.30
CA PRO A 269 0.80 -7.53 0.72
C PRO A 269 -0.61 -8.14 0.74
N LEU A 270 -1.61 -7.33 1.08
CA LEU A 270 -3.00 -7.76 1.01
C LEU A 270 -3.47 -7.75 -0.46
N LEU A 271 -3.44 -8.92 -1.10
CA LEU A 271 -3.95 -9.10 -2.47
C LEU A 271 -5.45 -9.45 -2.44
N GLN A 272 -6.31 -8.45 -2.58
CA GLN A 272 -7.75 -8.66 -2.65
C GLN A 272 -8.14 -9.40 -3.92
N GLY A 273 -9.04 -10.37 -3.80
CA GLY A 273 -9.55 -11.18 -4.92
C GLY A 273 -8.56 -12.20 -5.48
N VAL A 274 -7.39 -12.35 -4.86
CA VAL A 274 -6.41 -13.41 -5.10
C VAL A 274 -6.52 -14.40 -3.94
N GLU A 275 -6.68 -15.69 -4.25
CA GLU A 275 -6.73 -16.78 -3.27
C GLU A 275 -5.47 -17.64 -3.35
N VAL A 276 -5.13 -18.32 -2.27
CA VAL A 276 -4.04 -19.30 -2.23
C VAL A 276 -4.67 -20.70 -2.25
N ASP A 277 -4.39 -21.47 -3.29
CA ASP A 277 -4.91 -22.83 -3.42
C ASP A 277 -4.21 -23.83 -2.48
N ALA A 278 -4.69 -25.07 -2.44
CA ALA A 278 -4.12 -26.13 -1.59
C ALA A 278 -2.64 -26.47 -1.92
N ARG A 279 -2.10 -25.98 -3.05
CA ARG A 279 -0.70 -26.15 -3.46
C ARG A 279 0.14 -24.89 -3.21
N GLY A 280 -0.42 -23.87 -2.55
CA GLY A 280 0.26 -22.60 -2.28
C GLY A 280 0.29 -21.64 -3.48
N ARG A 281 -0.47 -21.91 -4.54
CA ARG A 281 -0.46 -21.07 -5.74
C ARG A 281 -1.47 -19.95 -5.61
N HIS A 282 -1.08 -18.77 -6.05
CA HIS A 282 -1.95 -17.60 -6.08
C HIS A 282 -2.84 -17.67 -7.32
N VAL A 283 -4.14 -17.80 -7.09
CA VAL A 283 -5.16 -17.99 -8.12
C VAL A 283 -6.24 -16.93 -8.05
N VAL A 284 -6.82 -16.59 -9.19
CA VAL A 284 -7.92 -15.64 -9.33
C VAL A 284 -9.06 -16.32 -10.08
N ARG A 285 -10.29 -16.02 -9.69
CA ARG A 285 -11.47 -16.55 -10.37
C ARG A 285 -11.75 -15.76 -11.65
N CYS A 286 -11.78 -16.45 -12.78
CA CYS A 286 -12.05 -15.87 -14.08
C CYS A 286 -13.22 -16.56 -14.79
N VAL A 287 -13.79 -15.89 -15.78
CA VAL A 287 -14.78 -16.50 -16.69
C VAL A 287 -14.07 -17.54 -17.59
N LYS A 288 -14.72 -18.69 -17.80
CA LYS A 288 -14.23 -19.72 -18.73
C LYS A 288 -14.23 -19.17 -20.16
N PRO A 289 -13.12 -19.29 -20.93
CA PRO A 289 -13.05 -18.76 -22.30
C PRO A 289 -14.15 -19.29 -23.22
N ALA A 290 -14.51 -20.57 -23.11
CA ALA A 290 -15.57 -21.19 -23.89
C ALA A 290 -16.96 -20.56 -23.61
N ALA A 291 -17.27 -20.32 -22.33
CA ALA A 291 -18.55 -19.70 -21.96
C ALA A 291 -18.61 -18.23 -22.41
N LEU A 292 -17.49 -17.51 -22.31
CA LEU A 292 -17.39 -16.14 -22.79
C LEU A 292 -17.62 -16.06 -24.31
N ALA A 293 -17.02 -16.97 -25.08
CA ALA A 293 -17.18 -17.03 -26.53
C ALA A 293 -18.64 -17.30 -26.95
N LEU A 294 -19.35 -18.18 -26.24
CA LEU A 294 -20.74 -18.51 -26.55
C LEU A 294 -21.71 -17.34 -26.39
N ARG A 295 -21.48 -16.45 -25.42
CA ARG A 295 -22.37 -15.28 -25.16
C ARG A 295 -21.94 -14.00 -25.88
N LEU A 296 -20.70 -13.94 -26.37
CA LEU A 296 -20.22 -12.86 -27.23
C LEU A 296 -20.35 -13.18 -28.72
N ALA A 297 -20.78 -14.41 -29.07
CA ALA A 297 -21.17 -14.75 -30.42
C ALA A 297 -22.40 -13.90 -30.83
N PRO A 298 -22.42 -13.36 -32.06
CA PRO A 298 -23.48 -12.48 -32.54
C PRO A 298 -24.84 -13.16 -32.64
#